data_AF-A0A355UAK6-F1
#
_entry.id   AF-A0A355UAK6-F1
#
_cell.length_a   1.000
_cell.length_b   1.000
_cell.length_c   1.000
_cell.angle_alpha   90.00
_cell.angle_beta   90.00
_cell.angle_gamma   90.00
#
_symmetry.space_group_name_H-M   'P 1'
#
loop_
_entity.id
_entity.type
_entity.pdbx_description
1 polymer ?
#
loop_
_entity_poly.entity_id
_entity_poly.type
_entity_poly.pdbx_seq_one_letter_code
_entity_poly.pdbx_strand_id
1 'polypeptide(L)'
;MIIFAEKHYTGNNKNLFKLFINTAIYARAAIALGVNTFQKYWMPVVEAILIFVSIYWLKGYWEEHIKRGNEIYPIEMLTIHIPYYTVTWILSMWFLGSYRNRWDFSKMIRSLLIGTALISIIYGFLPNSLRYSRGIILFGTLVVAAVLFAWRTALHFFKYKTLNFSHRNNTKSILVGDKKNWNKVTQLLHSYNQNYQQLGYVNDDEKDSTNWLGRVNQLQEIVKIYDVNEIIFSTNNITTERTMQLMTKIGPHVNYYTLPADSNFVIGSHSKNANGLYFGEQIELNLSKQEYRSQKRIFDVSLAIIAMLLSPMLSMIPLTRKWVLNSVAVLLGKKTWVSYSSNAIDKLPKLSAGVYNTAYLLREPNELFAQNLDQLYAKNYGVLMDIRAVTKG
;
A
#
# COMPACT_ATOMS: atom_id res chain seq x y z
N MET A 1 18.97 10.12 26.85
CA MET A 1 18.22 9.94 28.11
C MET A 1 18.84 8.86 28.99
N ILE A 2 18.94 7.58 28.57
CA ILE A 2 19.63 6.54 29.37
C ILE A 2 21.10 6.90 29.65
N ILE A 3 21.86 7.23 28.60
CA ILE A 3 23.28 7.64 28.71
C ILE A 3 23.45 8.91 29.58
N PHE A 4 22.46 9.80 29.54
CA PHE A 4 22.43 11.01 30.36
C PHE A 4 22.19 10.67 31.85
N ALA A 5 21.24 9.76 32.13
CA ALA A 5 20.99 9.28 33.49
C ALA A 5 22.21 8.52 34.06
N GLU A 6 22.96 7.80 33.22
CA GLU A 6 24.17 7.10 33.64
C GLU A 6 25.34 8.03 33.99
N LYS A 7 25.38 9.22 33.38
CA LYS A 7 26.46 10.21 33.53
C LYS A 7 26.21 11.21 34.66
N HIS A 8 24.94 11.48 35.01
CA HIS A 8 24.58 12.54 35.97
C HIS A 8 23.98 12.05 37.30
N TYR A 9 23.64 10.77 37.43
CA TYR A 9 23.15 10.20 38.70
C TYR A 9 24.12 9.13 39.22
N THR A 10 24.40 9.15 40.52
CA THR A 10 25.26 8.18 41.21
C THR A 10 24.46 7.35 42.23
N GLY A 11 24.88 6.10 42.46
CA GLY A 11 24.26 5.21 43.45
C GLY A 11 22.89 4.63 43.06
N ASN A 12 22.06 4.30 44.05
CA ASN A 12 20.80 3.55 43.87
C ASN A 12 19.75 4.30 43.01
N ASN A 13 19.80 5.64 43.00
CA ASN A 13 18.91 6.50 42.20
C ASN A 13 19.15 6.34 40.69
N LYS A 14 20.38 6.00 40.27
CA LYS A 14 20.72 5.71 38.87
C LYS A 14 19.98 4.49 38.34
N ASN A 15 19.90 3.43 39.15
CA ASN A 15 19.24 2.17 38.75
C ASN A 15 17.72 2.34 38.66
N LEU A 16 17.11 3.08 39.59
CA LEU A 16 15.69 3.43 39.55
C LEU A 16 15.34 4.31 38.34
N PHE A 17 16.12 5.36 38.07
CA PHE A 17 15.92 6.19 36.87
C PHE A 17 16.10 5.40 35.57
N LYS A 18 17.11 4.53 35.49
CA LYS A 18 17.32 3.65 34.34
C LYS A 18 16.16 2.68 34.14
N LEU A 19 15.62 2.11 35.23
CA LEU A 19 14.45 1.24 35.18
C LEU A 19 13.21 2.00 34.68
N PHE A 20 12.90 3.19 35.21
CA PHE A 20 11.78 3.99 34.72
C PHE A 20 11.91 4.40 33.25
N ILE A 21 13.11 4.83 32.82
CA ILE A 21 13.35 5.20 31.43
C ILE A 21 13.21 3.98 30.51
N ASN A 22 13.77 2.83 30.88
CA ASN A 22 13.64 1.59 30.11
C ASN A 22 12.18 1.15 30.02
N THR A 23 11.45 1.11 31.14
CA THR A 23 10.03 0.76 31.17
C THR A 23 9.21 1.73 30.31
N ALA A 24 9.48 3.03 30.36
CA ALA A 24 8.79 4.01 29.52
C ALA A 24 9.09 3.82 28.02
N ILE A 25 10.34 3.48 27.67
CA ILE A 25 10.72 3.18 26.28
C ILE A 25 10.02 1.91 25.79
N TYR A 26 10.05 0.83 26.57
CA TYR A 26 9.38 -0.42 26.22
C TYR A 26 7.87 -0.27 26.17
N ALA A 27 7.26 0.46 27.11
CA ALA A 27 5.83 0.76 27.09
C ALA A 27 5.44 1.57 25.85
N ARG A 28 6.22 2.61 25.51
CA ARG A 28 5.98 3.38 24.28
C ARG A 28 6.15 2.52 23.04
N ALA A 29 7.16 1.65 23.00
CA ALA A 29 7.37 0.73 21.88
C ALA A 29 6.22 -0.28 21.76
N ALA A 30 5.74 -0.84 22.87
CA ALA A 30 4.60 -1.75 22.91
C ALA A 30 3.31 -1.07 22.44
N ILE A 31 3.04 0.16 22.91
CA ILE A 31 1.90 0.96 22.46
C ILE A 31 2.02 1.26 20.96
N ALA A 32 3.21 1.67 20.49
CA ALA A 32 3.44 1.94 19.07
C ALA A 32 3.24 0.69 18.21
N LEU A 33 3.72 -0.48 18.66
CA LEU A 33 3.48 -1.76 17.99
C LEU A 33 1.98 -2.09 17.96
N GLY A 34 1.28 -1.91 19.07
CA GLY A 34 -0.17 -2.14 19.16
C GLY A 34 -0.96 -1.24 18.21
N VAL A 35 -0.70 0.07 18.24
CA VAL A 35 -1.36 1.06 17.38
C VAL A 35 -1.06 0.81 15.90
N ASN A 36 0.19 0.55 15.54
CA ASN A 36 0.57 0.29 14.14
C ASN A 36 -0.05 -1.01 13.63
N THR A 37 -0.09 -2.06 14.47
CA THR A 37 -0.74 -3.33 14.13
C THR A 37 -2.24 -3.12 13.95
N PHE A 38 -2.89 -2.42 14.87
CA PHE A 38 -4.31 -2.10 14.77
C PHE A 38 -4.62 -1.31 13.48
N GLN A 39 -3.88 -0.23 13.21
CA GLN A 39 -4.06 0.58 12.00
C GLN A 39 -3.82 -0.20 10.70
N LYS A 40 -2.98 -1.24 10.73
CA LYS A 40 -2.71 -2.10 9.57
C LYS A 40 -3.79 -3.15 9.34
N TYR A 41 -4.33 -3.75 10.40
CA TYR A 41 -5.20 -4.94 10.30
C TYR A 41 -6.68 -4.68 10.60
N TRP A 42 -7.07 -3.50 11.12
CA TRP A 42 -8.48 -3.24 11.46
C TRP A 42 -9.42 -3.42 10.27
N MET A 43 -9.04 -2.95 9.06
CA MET A 43 -9.92 -3.02 7.89
C MET A 43 -10.15 -4.45 7.42
N PRO A 44 -9.12 -5.31 7.24
CA PRO A 44 -9.32 -6.74 6.99
C PRO A 44 -10.15 -7.45 8.07
N VAL A 45 -9.97 -7.11 9.35
CA VAL A 45 -10.72 -7.74 10.46
C VAL A 45 -12.20 -7.38 10.41
N VAL A 46 -12.52 -6.10 10.23
CA VAL A 46 -13.91 -5.65 10.11
C VAL A 46 -14.57 -6.25 8.85
N GLU A 47 -13.87 -6.26 7.72
CA GLU A 47 -14.39 -6.90 6.51
C GLU A 47 -14.57 -8.41 6.68
N ALA A 48 -13.72 -9.10 7.43
CA ALA A 48 -13.88 -10.53 7.73
C ALA A 48 -15.16 -10.79 8.54
N ILE A 49 -15.43 -9.96 9.55
CA ILE A 49 -16.68 -10.03 10.33
C ILE A 49 -17.89 -9.78 9.43
N LEU A 50 -17.85 -8.74 8.60
CA LEU A 50 -18.93 -8.41 7.66
C LEU A 50 -19.20 -9.56 6.69
N ILE A 51 -18.15 -10.16 6.12
CA ILE A 51 -18.27 -11.31 5.22
C ILE A 51 -18.90 -12.49 5.95
N PHE A 52 -18.38 -12.85 7.13
CA PHE A 52 -18.89 -13.97 7.91
C PHE A 52 -20.37 -13.80 8.22
N VAL A 53 -20.75 -12.63 8.73
CA VAL A 53 -22.14 -12.29 9.05
C VAL A 53 -23.01 -12.32 7.79
N SER A 54 -22.53 -11.76 6.67
CA SER A 54 -23.27 -11.75 5.40
C SER A 54 -23.60 -13.15 4.91
N ILE A 55 -22.64 -14.07 4.97
CA ILE A 55 -22.86 -15.46 4.57
C ILE A 55 -23.72 -16.21 5.59
N TYR A 56 -23.60 -15.92 6.89
CA TYR A 56 -24.47 -16.49 7.91
C TYR A 56 -25.95 -16.15 7.65
N TRP A 57 -26.24 -14.87 7.37
CA TRP A 57 -27.60 -14.44 7.01
C TRP A 57 -28.06 -15.02 5.67
N LEU A 58 -27.19 -15.05 4.66
CA LEU A 58 -27.50 -15.66 3.37
C LEU A 58 -27.82 -17.16 3.53
N LYS A 59 -27.07 -17.88 4.38
CA LYS A 59 -27.31 -19.29 4.71
C LYS A 59 -28.70 -19.49 5.29
N GLY A 60 -29.11 -18.66 6.27
CA GLY A 60 -30.46 -18.72 6.85
C GLY A 60 -31.55 -18.42 5.82
N TYR A 61 -31.38 -17.37 5.03
CA TYR A 61 -32.31 -17.04 3.94
C TYR A 61 -32.44 -18.19 2.93
N TRP A 62 -31.32 -18.83 2.58
CA TRP A 62 -31.29 -19.95 1.64
C TRP A 62 -32.01 -21.19 2.18
N GLU A 63 -31.90 -21.46 3.48
CA GLU A 63 -32.59 -22.57 4.18
C GLU A 63 -34.10 -22.39 4.15
N GLU A 64 -34.58 -21.17 4.40
CA GLU A 64 -36.00 -20.86 4.53
C GLU A 64 -36.72 -20.72 3.18
N HIS A 65 -36.07 -20.14 2.17
CA HIS A 65 -36.76 -19.72 0.94
C HIS A 65 -36.38 -20.52 -0.31
N ILE A 66 -35.22 -21.19 -0.33
CA ILE A 66 -34.68 -21.79 -1.56
C ILE A 66 -34.55 -23.31 -1.43
N LYS A 67 -34.09 -23.80 -0.27
CA LYS A 67 -34.01 -25.24 -0.03
C LYS A 67 -35.42 -25.81 0.13
N ARG A 68 -35.75 -26.83 -0.67
CA ARG A 68 -37.01 -27.57 -0.53
C ARG A 68 -37.02 -28.30 0.81
N GLY A 69 -38.10 -28.13 1.59
CA GLY A 69 -38.34 -28.86 2.83
C GLY A 69 -37.75 -28.25 4.11
N ASN A 70 -37.29 -26.98 4.08
CA ASN A 70 -36.69 -26.29 5.24
C ASN A 70 -35.53 -27.07 5.90
N GLU A 71 -34.82 -27.87 5.11
CA GLU A 71 -33.69 -28.65 5.62
C GLU A 71 -32.52 -27.75 6.03
N ILE A 72 -32.27 -27.71 7.33
CA ILE A 72 -31.16 -26.95 7.91
C ILE A 72 -29.82 -27.53 7.42
N TYR A 73 -28.90 -26.66 7.02
CA TYR A 73 -27.54 -27.07 6.70
C TYR A 73 -26.86 -27.63 7.96
N PRO A 74 -26.03 -28.68 7.80
CA PRO A 74 -25.23 -29.22 8.88
C PRO A 74 -24.34 -28.16 9.55
N ILE A 75 -23.93 -28.42 10.80
CA ILE A 75 -23.13 -27.49 11.60
C ILE A 75 -21.79 -27.15 10.92
N GLU A 76 -21.26 -28.07 10.11
CA GLU A 76 -20.07 -27.94 9.29
C GLU A 76 -20.16 -26.79 8.30
N MET A 77 -21.37 -26.44 7.83
CA MET A 77 -21.57 -25.25 7.00
C MET A 77 -21.11 -23.99 7.76
N LEU A 78 -21.45 -23.89 9.05
CA LEU A 78 -21.09 -22.76 9.90
C LEU A 78 -19.65 -22.85 10.40
N THR A 79 -19.18 -24.03 10.81
CA THR A 79 -17.88 -24.19 11.49
C THR A 79 -16.71 -24.41 10.52
N ILE A 80 -16.97 -24.86 9.29
CA ILE A 80 -15.95 -25.12 8.28
C ILE A 80 -16.14 -24.16 7.09
N HIS A 81 -17.29 -24.22 6.41
CA HIS A 81 -17.48 -23.55 5.12
C HIS A 81 -17.42 -22.03 5.20
N ILE A 82 -18.22 -21.42 6.07
CA ILE A 82 -18.25 -19.96 6.22
C ILE A 82 -16.87 -19.40 6.63
N PRO A 83 -16.14 -19.99 7.62
CA PRO A 83 -14.78 -19.59 7.95
C PRO A 83 -13.82 -19.66 6.77
N TYR A 84 -13.75 -20.78 6.03
CA TYR A 84 -12.76 -20.86 4.95
C TYR A 84 -13.13 -20.00 3.75
N TYR A 85 -14.41 -19.78 3.45
CA TYR A 85 -14.85 -18.81 2.44
C TYR A 85 -14.37 -17.40 2.81
N THR A 86 -14.59 -17.01 4.07
CA THR A 86 -14.17 -15.72 4.61
C THR A 86 -12.66 -15.54 4.50
N VAL A 87 -11.89 -16.51 5.01
CA VAL A 87 -10.42 -16.46 4.97
C VAL A 87 -9.91 -16.42 3.53
N THR A 88 -10.49 -17.19 2.62
CA THR A 88 -10.06 -17.23 1.22
C THR A 88 -10.30 -15.89 0.51
N TRP A 89 -11.46 -15.26 0.70
CA TRP A 89 -11.72 -13.93 0.14
C TRP A 89 -10.81 -12.85 0.73
N ILE A 90 -10.61 -12.84 2.05
CA ILE A 90 -9.70 -11.89 2.72
C ILE A 90 -8.27 -12.05 2.20
N LEU A 91 -7.76 -13.28 2.12
CA LEU A 91 -6.43 -13.55 1.58
C LEU A 91 -6.32 -13.10 0.13
N SER A 92 -7.30 -13.42 -0.73
CA SER A 92 -7.30 -12.99 -2.12
C SER A 92 -7.25 -11.46 -2.24
N MET A 93 -8.08 -10.73 -1.48
CA MET A 93 -8.06 -9.26 -1.42
C MET A 93 -6.72 -8.71 -0.93
N TRP A 94 -6.07 -9.40 0.00
CA TRP A 94 -4.79 -9.01 0.54
C TRP A 94 -3.64 -9.20 -0.45
N PHE A 95 -3.58 -10.34 -1.12
CA PHE A 95 -2.56 -10.63 -2.15
C PHE A 95 -2.69 -9.74 -3.38
N LEU A 96 -3.93 -9.49 -3.84
CA LEU A 96 -4.16 -8.61 -4.99
C LEU A 96 -4.09 -7.12 -4.66
N GLY A 97 -3.89 -6.77 -3.38
CA GLY A 97 -3.69 -5.40 -2.94
C GLY A 97 -4.96 -4.56 -2.95
N SER A 98 -6.13 -5.17 -2.76
CA SER A 98 -7.39 -4.45 -2.54
C SER A 98 -7.30 -3.56 -1.28
N TYR A 99 -6.62 -4.01 -0.23
CA TYR A 99 -6.37 -3.20 0.97
C TYR A 99 -5.35 -2.08 0.77
N ARG A 100 -4.47 -2.19 -0.25
CA ARG A 100 -3.51 -1.14 -0.61
C ARG A 100 -4.22 0.02 -1.32
N ASN A 101 -5.09 -0.32 -2.29
CA ASN A 101 -5.96 0.66 -2.95
C ASN A 101 -7.40 0.47 -2.48
N ARG A 102 -7.67 0.82 -1.23
CA ARG A 102 -8.99 0.61 -0.57
C ARG A 102 -10.20 1.14 -1.34
N TRP A 103 -10.01 2.18 -2.15
CA TRP A 103 -11.07 2.84 -2.94
C TRP A 103 -11.14 2.39 -4.40
N ASP A 104 -10.28 1.45 -4.82
CA ASP A 104 -10.28 0.88 -6.17
C ASP A 104 -11.19 -0.36 -6.18
N PHE A 105 -12.46 -0.14 -6.52
CA PHE A 105 -13.47 -1.19 -6.55
C PHE A 105 -13.20 -2.24 -7.64
N SER A 106 -12.55 -1.87 -8.75
CA SER A 106 -12.15 -2.84 -9.78
C SER A 106 -11.18 -3.88 -9.22
N LYS A 107 -10.22 -3.44 -8.39
CA LYS A 107 -9.33 -4.37 -7.66
C LYS A 107 -10.08 -5.21 -6.63
N MET A 108 -11.06 -4.64 -5.92
CA MET A 108 -11.90 -5.39 -4.99
C MET A 108 -12.67 -6.51 -5.69
N ILE A 109 -13.40 -6.20 -6.76
CA ILE A 109 -14.18 -7.17 -7.53
C ILE A 109 -13.28 -8.25 -8.13
N ARG A 110 -12.15 -7.88 -8.76
CA ARG A 110 -11.20 -8.87 -9.30
C ARG A 110 -10.67 -9.82 -8.22
N SER A 111 -10.40 -9.29 -7.03
CA SER A 111 -9.96 -10.11 -5.88
C SER A 111 -11.04 -11.04 -5.38
N LEU A 112 -12.29 -10.58 -5.29
CA LEU A 112 -13.43 -11.42 -4.92
C LEU A 112 -13.62 -12.54 -5.93
N LEU A 113 -13.61 -12.25 -7.24
CA LEU A 113 -13.75 -13.26 -8.29
C LEU A 113 -12.65 -14.33 -8.24
N ILE A 114 -11.39 -13.93 -8.03
CA ILE A 114 -10.27 -14.87 -7.85
C ILE A 114 -10.45 -15.70 -6.58
N GLY A 115 -10.91 -15.08 -5.49
CA GLY A 115 -11.22 -15.79 -4.25
C GLY A 115 -12.35 -16.80 -4.42
N THR A 116 -13.41 -16.44 -5.15
CA THR A 116 -14.54 -17.33 -5.47
C THR A 116 -14.10 -18.48 -6.37
N ALA A 117 -13.21 -18.24 -7.33
CA ALA A 117 -12.61 -19.31 -8.13
C ALA A 117 -11.82 -20.29 -7.26
N LEU A 118 -10.97 -19.78 -6.35
CA LEU A 118 -10.23 -20.61 -5.39
C LEU A 118 -11.16 -21.42 -4.48
N ILE A 119 -12.20 -20.77 -3.92
CA ILE A 119 -13.24 -21.43 -3.12
C ILE A 119 -13.91 -22.56 -3.91
N SER A 120 -14.24 -22.32 -5.18
CA SER A 120 -14.91 -23.29 -6.05
C SER A 120 -14.00 -24.48 -6.37
N ILE A 121 -12.70 -24.25 -6.56
CA ILE A 121 -11.69 -25.30 -6.72
C ILE A 121 -11.64 -26.17 -5.47
N ILE A 122 -11.45 -25.57 -4.29
CA ILE A 122 -11.40 -26.29 -3.00
C ILE A 122 -12.70 -27.10 -2.81
N TYR A 123 -13.85 -26.46 -3.04
CA TYR A 123 -15.16 -27.09 -2.94
C TYR A 123 -15.31 -28.29 -3.89
N GLY A 124 -14.75 -28.21 -5.10
CA GLY A 124 -14.77 -29.30 -6.08
C GLY A 124 -14.03 -30.56 -5.61
N PHE A 125 -13.00 -30.41 -4.79
CA PHE A 125 -12.21 -31.51 -4.22
C PHE A 125 -12.79 -32.08 -2.91
N LEU A 126 -13.80 -31.45 -2.32
CA LEU A 126 -14.44 -31.97 -1.10
C LEU A 126 -15.28 -33.23 -1.38
N PRO A 127 -15.36 -34.17 -0.42
CA PRO A 127 -16.23 -35.34 -0.53
C PRO A 127 -17.70 -34.91 -0.61
N ASN A 128 -18.56 -35.76 -1.17
CA ASN A 128 -19.97 -35.44 -1.38
C ASN A 128 -20.71 -35.05 -0.08
N SER A 129 -20.29 -35.59 1.07
CA SER A 129 -20.84 -35.26 2.40
C SER A 129 -20.59 -33.82 2.84
N LEU A 130 -19.58 -33.14 2.29
CA LEU A 130 -19.23 -31.75 2.60
C LEU A 130 -19.59 -30.79 1.45
N ARG A 131 -20.28 -31.27 0.41
CA ARG A 131 -20.65 -30.46 -0.75
C ARG A 131 -22.08 -29.93 -0.64
N TYR A 132 -22.27 -28.97 0.25
CA TYR A 132 -23.60 -28.47 0.60
C TYR A 132 -24.29 -27.62 -0.47
N SER A 133 -23.68 -26.53 -0.95
CA SER A 133 -24.34 -25.64 -1.92
C SER A 133 -23.38 -24.79 -2.73
N ARG A 134 -23.35 -25.02 -4.06
CA ARG A 134 -22.69 -24.13 -5.02
C ARG A 134 -23.40 -22.77 -5.12
N GLY A 135 -24.71 -22.75 -4.87
CA GLY A 135 -25.52 -21.53 -4.87
C GLY A 135 -25.02 -20.53 -3.83
N ILE A 136 -24.70 -20.98 -2.62
CA ILE A 136 -24.17 -20.11 -1.56
C ILE A 136 -22.81 -19.52 -1.94
N ILE A 137 -21.96 -20.25 -2.68
CA ILE A 137 -20.68 -19.72 -3.14
C ILE A 137 -20.90 -18.56 -4.14
N LEU A 138 -21.77 -18.76 -5.13
CA LEU A 138 -22.02 -17.77 -6.19
C LEU A 138 -22.82 -16.56 -5.67
N PHE A 139 -23.95 -16.79 -5.01
CA PHE A 139 -24.74 -15.69 -4.42
C PHE A 139 -24.02 -15.03 -3.26
N GLY A 140 -23.26 -15.80 -2.47
CA GLY A 140 -22.40 -15.27 -1.43
C GLY A 140 -21.39 -14.28 -1.98
N THR A 141 -20.82 -14.56 -3.16
CA THR A 141 -19.92 -13.61 -3.83
C THR A 141 -20.62 -12.29 -4.13
N LEU A 142 -21.87 -12.33 -4.62
CA LEU A 142 -22.65 -11.13 -4.93
C LEU A 142 -23.02 -10.34 -3.67
N VAL A 143 -23.52 -11.02 -2.63
CA VAL A 143 -23.87 -10.39 -1.35
C VAL A 143 -22.64 -9.77 -0.70
N VAL A 144 -21.52 -10.50 -0.65
CA VAL A 144 -20.26 -9.98 -0.12
C VAL A 144 -19.77 -8.77 -0.92
N ALA A 145 -19.82 -8.83 -2.25
CA ALA A 145 -19.44 -7.69 -3.09
C ALA A 145 -20.30 -6.45 -2.78
N ALA A 146 -21.61 -6.61 -2.64
CA ALA A 146 -22.53 -5.53 -2.31
C ALA A 146 -22.27 -4.96 -0.90
N VAL A 147 -22.10 -5.81 0.10
CA VAL A 147 -21.82 -5.40 1.48
C VAL A 147 -20.49 -4.68 1.59
N LEU A 148 -19.43 -5.19 0.96
CA LEU A 148 -18.12 -4.54 0.96
C LEU A 148 -18.13 -3.23 0.17
N PHE A 149 -18.87 -3.17 -0.93
CA PHE A 149 -19.07 -1.93 -1.68
C PHE A 149 -19.75 -0.86 -0.82
N ALA A 150 -20.85 -1.22 -0.14
CA ALA A 150 -21.57 -0.33 0.76
C ALA A 150 -20.69 0.12 1.93
N TRP A 151 -19.97 -0.81 2.57
CA TRP A 151 -19.06 -0.55 3.67
C TRP A 151 -17.95 0.43 3.28
N ARG A 152 -17.23 0.17 2.18
CA ARG A 152 -16.15 1.04 1.70
C ARG A 152 -16.68 2.39 1.25
N THR A 153 -17.87 2.44 0.63
CA THR A 153 -18.53 3.70 0.28
C THR A 153 -18.86 4.52 1.51
N ALA A 154 -19.44 3.91 2.54
CA ALA A 154 -19.73 4.57 3.81
C ALA A 154 -18.45 5.11 4.46
N LEU A 155 -17.39 4.30 4.52
CA LEU A 155 -16.09 4.73 5.05
C LEU A 155 -15.49 5.90 4.25
N HIS A 156 -15.59 5.87 2.92
CA HIS A 156 -15.13 6.96 2.07
C HIS A 156 -15.91 8.25 2.37
N PHE A 157 -17.22 8.14 2.46
CA PHE A 157 -18.10 9.26 2.77
C PHE A 157 -17.83 9.85 4.17
N PHE A 158 -17.69 9.03 5.21
CA PHE A 158 -17.36 9.52 6.54
C PHE A 158 -15.99 10.21 6.61
N LYS A 159 -15.03 9.75 5.82
CA LYS A 159 -13.67 10.30 5.81
C LYS A 159 -13.53 11.57 4.96
N TYR A 160 -14.11 11.57 3.77
CA TYR A 160 -13.90 12.62 2.76
C TYR A 160 -15.12 13.51 2.53
N LYS A 161 -16.29 13.14 3.08
CA LYS A 161 -17.58 13.82 2.86
C LYS A 161 -17.97 13.93 1.38
N THR A 162 -17.41 13.08 0.53
CA THR A 162 -17.74 13.00 -0.90
C THR A 162 -17.97 11.55 -1.33
N LEU A 163 -18.79 11.37 -2.36
CA LEU A 163 -18.96 10.09 -3.07
C LEU A 163 -18.11 10.03 -4.34
N ASN A 164 -17.22 11.00 -4.55
CA ASN A 164 -16.33 11.01 -5.69
C ASN A 164 -15.13 10.10 -5.42
N PHE A 165 -15.27 8.82 -5.78
CA PHE A 165 -14.20 7.82 -5.71
C PHE A 165 -13.06 8.08 -6.70
N SER A 166 -13.29 8.96 -7.68
CA SER A 166 -12.27 9.45 -8.60
C SER A 166 -11.41 10.55 -7.99
N HIS A 167 -11.32 10.63 -6.64
CA HIS A 167 -10.32 11.43 -5.93
C HIS A 167 -8.88 10.88 -6.15
N ARG A 168 -8.51 10.62 -7.40
CA ARG A 168 -7.30 11.24 -7.96
C ARG A 168 -7.53 12.74 -7.78
N ASN A 169 -7.02 13.29 -6.69
CA ASN A 169 -6.99 14.73 -6.41
C ASN A 169 -6.84 15.48 -7.75
N ASN A 170 -7.88 16.20 -8.18
CA ASN A 170 -7.70 17.32 -9.11
C ASN A 170 -7.02 18.42 -8.28
N THR A 171 -5.74 18.21 -7.99
CA THR A 171 -4.89 19.22 -7.37
C THR A 171 -4.74 20.33 -8.38
N LYS A 172 -5.47 21.42 -8.11
CA LYS A 172 -5.39 22.67 -8.85
C LYS A 172 -4.38 23.52 -8.13
N SER A 173 -3.17 23.58 -8.66
CA SER A 173 -2.10 24.33 -8.01
C SER A 173 -1.69 25.56 -8.78
N ILE A 174 -1.18 26.52 -8.00
CA ILE A 174 -0.56 27.73 -8.51
C ILE A 174 0.86 27.83 -7.95
N LEU A 175 1.78 28.27 -8.80
CA LEU A 175 3.14 28.62 -8.40
C LEU A 175 3.23 30.12 -8.14
N VAL A 176 3.76 30.52 -7.00
CA VAL A 176 4.20 31.90 -6.74
C VAL A 176 5.71 31.95 -7.00
N GLY A 177 6.09 32.45 -8.17
CA GLY A 177 7.46 32.36 -8.68
C GLY A 177 7.58 32.74 -10.16
N ASP A 178 8.77 32.61 -10.71
CA ASP A 178 9.07 32.96 -12.10
C ASP A 178 8.73 31.85 -13.12
N LYS A 179 8.74 32.21 -14.40
CA LYS A 179 8.54 31.27 -15.52
C LYS A 179 9.57 30.13 -15.57
N LYS A 180 10.80 30.36 -15.08
CA LYS A 180 11.84 29.32 -15.03
C LYS A 180 11.44 28.22 -14.05
N ASN A 181 11.03 28.58 -12.84
CA ASN A 181 10.55 27.62 -11.85
C ASN A 181 9.22 27.01 -12.25
N TRP A 182 8.34 27.74 -12.98
CA TRP A 182 7.10 27.20 -13.53
C TRP A 182 7.34 25.91 -14.32
N ASN A 183 8.16 25.97 -15.37
CA ASN A 183 8.42 24.81 -16.21
C ASN A 183 9.01 23.63 -15.43
N LYS A 184 9.94 23.92 -14.51
CA LYS A 184 10.58 22.93 -13.65
C LYS A 184 9.58 22.23 -12.75
N VAL A 185 8.73 23.00 -12.08
CA VAL A 185 7.69 22.50 -11.18
C VAL A 185 6.63 21.72 -11.95
N THR A 186 6.24 22.18 -13.15
CA THR A 186 5.29 21.47 -14.01
C THR A 186 5.78 20.09 -14.43
N GLN A 187 7.03 19.99 -14.88
CA GLN A 187 7.62 18.69 -15.22
C GLN A 187 7.69 17.76 -14.00
N LEU A 188 8.12 18.29 -12.86
CA LEU A 188 8.23 17.54 -11.62
C LEU A 188 6.86 17.04 -11.13
N LEU A 189 5.82 17.87 -11.15
CA LEU A 189 4.47 17.51 -10.69
C LEU A 189 3.78 16.51 -11.63
N HIS A 190 3.89 16.69 -12.94
CA HIS A 190 3.33 15.74 -13.92
C HIS A 190 4.02 14.38 -13.91
N SER A 191 5.31 14.32 -13.57
CA SER A 191 6.03 13.05 -13.43
C SER A 191 5.45 12.17 -12.31
N TYR A 192 4.84 12.78 -11.29
CA TYR A 192 4.27 12.10 -10.13
C TYR A 192 2.78 11.79 -10.32
N ASN A 193 2.01 12.77 -10.79
CA ASN A 193 0.59 12.62 -11.06
C ASN A 193 0.24 13.29 -12.38
N GLN A 194 -0.04 12.49 -13.41
CA GLN A 194 -0.42 13.03 -14.71
C GLN A 194 -1.70 13.89 -14.67
N ASN A 195 -2.54 13.69 -13.64
CA ASN A 195 -3.77 14.47 -13.44
C ASN A 195 -3.56 15.75 -12.61
N TYR A 196 -2.31 16.10 -12.28
CA TYR A 196 -2.01 17.32 -11.57
C TYR A 196 -2.30 18.52 -12.48
N GLN A 197 -3.20 19.41 -12.07
CA GLN A 197 -3.61 20.56 -12.87
C GLN A 197 -2.90 21.81 -12.35
N GLN A 198 -1.76 22.11 -12.95
CA GLN A 198 -1.08 23.38 -12.66
C GLN A 198 -1.75 24.48 -13.48
N LEU A 199 -2.42 25.42 -12.82
CA LEU A 199 -3.24 26.43 -13.47
C LEU A 199 -2.43 27.57 -14.07
N GLY A 200 -1.33 27.94 -13.41
CA GLY A 200 -0.44 29.01 -13.84
C GLY A 200 0.42 29.52 -12.69
N TYR A 201 1.27 30.50 -13.00
CA TYR A 201 2.13 31.14 -12.01
C TYR A 201 1.76 32.61 -11.78
N VAL A 202 2.13 33.09 -10.60
CA VAL A 202 1.88 34.43 -10.11
C VAL A 202 3.23 35.08 -9.81
N ASN A 203 3.49 36.20 -10.46
CA ASN A 203 4.73 36.98 -10.34
C ASN A 203 4.41 38.47 -10.52
N ASP A 204 5.14 39.35 -9.85
CA ASP A 204 4.90 40.79 -9.91
C ASP A 204 5.47 41.44 -11.18
N ASP A 205 6.52 40.84 -11.75
CA ASP A 205 7.33 41.42 -12.85
C ASP A 205 6.94 40.96 -14.26
N GLU A 206 6.30 39.80 -14.41
CA GLU A 206 6.10 39.14 -15.71
C GLU A 206 4.68 39.38 -16.25
N LYS A 207 4.52 39.80 -17.52
CA LYS A 207 3.20 40.07 -18.12
C LYS A 207 2.90 39.31 -19.42
N ASP A 208 3.91 38.68 -20.04
CA ASP A 208 3.84 38.19 -21.42
C ASP A 208 3.89 36.65 -21.55
N SER A 209 3.20 35.93 -20.67
CA SER A 209 3.08 34.48 -20.81
C SER A 209 1.64 34.00 -20.68
N THR A 210 1.26 33.03 -21.50
CA THR A 210 -0.07 32.39 -21.46
C THR A 210 -0.41 31.76 -20.10
N ASN A 211 0.60 31.43 -19.29
CA ASN A 211 0.44 30.75 -18.01
C ASN A 211 0.57 31.71 -16.81
N TRP A 212 0.66 33.03 -17.06
CA TRP A 212 0.71 34.04 -16.00
C TRP A 212 -0.71 34.40 -15.57
N LEU A 213 -1.01 34.26 -14.28
CA LEU A 213 -2.36 34.46 -13.73
C LEU A 213 -2.56 35.82 -13.07
N GLY A 214 -1.48 36.57 -12.82
CA GLY A 214 -1.56 37.87 -12.16
C GLY A 214 -0.42 38.14 -11.20
N ARG A 215 -0.58 39.21 -10.41
CA ARG A 215 0.39 39.66 -9.40
C ARG A 215 0.22 38.97 -8.06
N VAL A 216 1.27 38.95 -7.25
CA VAL A 216 1.27 38.30 -5.91
C VAL A 216 0.19 38.91 -5.01
N ASN A 217 -0.07 40.21 -5.15
CA ASN A 217 -1.12 40.89 -4.39
C ASN A 217 -2.55 40.42 -4.74
N GLN A 218 -2.75 39.87 -5.94
CA GLN A 218 -4.04 39.34 -6.41
C GLN A 218 -4.22 37.85 -6.08
N LEU A 219 -3.23 37.20 -5.44
CA LEU A 219 -3.24 35.77 -5.19
C LEU A 219 -4.52 35.29 -4.49
N GLN A 220 -5.06 36.07 -3.53
CA GLN A 220 -6.29 35.71 -2.82
C GLN A 220 -7.52 35.67 -3.75
N GLU A 221 -7.59 36.58 -4.72
CA GLU A 221 -8.67 36.63 -5.71
C GLU A 221 -8.54 35.46 -6.69
N ILE A 222 -7.33 35.22 -7.18
CA ILE A 222 -7.00 34.11 -8.09
C ILE A 222 -7.37 32.77 -7.45
N VAL A 223 -7.02 32.58 -6.16
CA VAL A 223 -7.37 31.36 -5.40
C VAL A 223 -8.88 31.12 -5.37
N LYS A 224 -9.67 32.17 -5.19
CA LYS A 224 -11.14 32.07 -5.16
C LYS A 224 -11.74 31.82 -6.54
N ILE A 225 -11.27 32.53 -7.57
CA ILE A 225 -11.81 32.44 -8.93
C ILE A 225 -11.58 31.05 -9.53
N TYR A 226 -10.36 30.52 -9.37
CA TYR A 226 -9.98 29.24 -9.97
C TYR A 226 -10.23 28.03 -9.05
N ASP A 227 -10.71 28.26 -7.83
CA ASP A 227 -10.93 27.22 -6.81
C ASP A 227 -9.64 26.42 -6.57
N VAL A 228 -8.58 27.16 -6.20
CA VAL A 228 -7.22 26.63 -6.02
C VAL A 228 -7.12 25.95 -4.66
N ASN A 229 -6.63 24.71 -4.66
CA ASN A 229 -6.48 23.89 -3.45
C ASN A 229 -5.02 23.70 -3.02
N GLU A 230 -4.06 24.17 -3.82
CA GLU A 230 -2.63 24.09 -3.54
C GLU A 230 -1.86 25.34 -4.01
N ILE A 231 -1.00 25.89 -3.16
CA ILE A 231 -0.08 26.99 -3.51
C ILE A 231 1.35 26.56 -3.23
N ILE A 232 2.23 26.73 -4.21
CA ILE A 232 3.66 26.46 -4.12
C ILE A 232 4.41 27.80 -4.14
N PHE A 233 5.15 28.11 -3.08
CA PHE A 233 5.95 29.34 -2.97
C PHE A 233 7.41 29.08 -3.32
N SER A 234 7.95 29.78 -4.33
CA SER A 234 9.39 29.74 -4.65
C SER A 234 10.17 30.66 -3.71
N THR A 235 11.10 30.10 -2.92
CA THR A 235 11.91 30.92 -1.99
C THR A 235 12.80 31.94 -2.68
N ASN A 236 13.04 31.78 -3.99
CA ASN A 236 13.82 32.73 -4.78
C ASN A 236 13.04 34.00 -5.13
N ASN A 237 11.70 33.96 -5.07
CA ASN A 237 10.84 35.03 -5.54
C ASN A 237 10.03 35.69 -4.42
N ILE A 238 9.79 34.98 -3.32
CA ILE A 238 9.00 35.51 -2.21
C ILE A 238 9.67 35.24 -0.87
N THR A 239 9.68 36.25 0.00
CA THR A 239 10.25 36.14 1.34
C THR A 239 9.35 35.27 2.24
N THR A 240 9.95 34.64 3.25
CA THR A 240 9.22 33.84 4.26
C THR A 240 8.15 34.68 4.97
N GLU A 241 8.47 35.94 5.31
CA GLU A 241 7.55 36.88 5.94
C GLU A 241 6.32 37.13 5.07
N ARG A 242 6.53 37.39 3.77
CA ARG A 242 5.43 37.63 2.83
C ARG A 242 4.60 36.37 2.60
N THR A 243 5.25 35.21 2.57
CA THR A 243 4.59 33.90 2.49
C THR A 243 3.67 33.69 3.69
N MET A 244 4.14 33.93 4.91
CA MET A 244 3.33 33.81 6.13
C MET A 244 2.13 34.76 6.14
N GLN A 245 2.31 36.00 5.66
CA GLN A 245 1.20 36.96 5.52
C GLN A 245 0.13 36.45 4.54
N LEU A 246 0.53 35.92 3.39
CA LEU A 246 -0.41 35.37 2.39
C LEU A 246 -1.12 34.11 2.90
N MET A 247 -0.41 33.21 3.57
CA MET A 247 -1.01 32.04 4.22
C MET A 247 -2.09 32.43 5.23
N THR A 248 -1.81 33.46 6.03
CA THR A 248 -2.77 33.98 7.03
C THR A 248 -4.01 34.60 6.36
N LYS A 249 -3.82 35.36 5.26
CA LYS A 249 -4.92 36.00 4.53
C LYS A 249 -5.81 35.04 3.75
N ILE A 250 -5.21 33.99 3.18
CA ILE A 250 -5.93 33.00 2.37
C ILE A 250 -6.62 31.99 3.31
N GLY A 251 -5.93 31.54 4.36
CA GLY A 251 -6.51 30.68 5.38
C GLY A 251 -6.35 29.17 5.12
N PRO A 252 -6.73 28.33 6.09
CA PRO A 252 -6.33 26.92 6.15
C PRO A 252 -7.02 26.00 5.13
N HIS A 253 -7.87 26.53 4.24
CA HIS A 253 -8.58 25.75 3.24
C HIS A 253 -7.71 25.42 2.01
N VAL A 254 -6.52 26.02 1.88
CA VAL A 254 -5.53 25.74 0.82
C VAL A 254 -4.32 25.04 1.41
N ASN A 255 -3.75 24.08 0.66
CA ASN A 255 -2.50 23.46 1.04
C ASN A 255 -1.30 24.32 0.61
N TYR A 256 -0.38 24.59 1.53
CA TYR A 256 0.79 25.43 1.26
C TYR A 256 2.08 24.62 1.21
N TYR A 257 2.86 24.91 0.18
CA TYR A 257 4.12 24.28 -0.12
C TYR A 257 5.20 25.30 -0.44
N THR A 258 6.45 24.92 -0.28
CA THR A 258 7.61 25.76 -0.56
C THR A 258 8.58 25.02 -1.46
N LEU A 259 9.08 25.69 -2.50
CA LEU A 259 10.16 25.25 -3.37
C LEU A 259 11.45 25.98 -2.93
N PRO A 260 12.40 25.30 -2.27
CA PRO A 260 13.69 25.88 -1.94
C PRO A 260 14.51 26.24 -3.19
N ALA A 261 15.37 27.26 -3.03
CA ALA A 261 16.34 27.72 -4.01
C ALA A 261 17.12 26.55 -4.62
N ASP A 262 17.19 26.49 -5.94
CA ASP A 262 17.97 25.50 -6.71
C ASP A 262 17.71 24.03 -6.36
N SER A 263 16.58 23.74 -5.72
CA SER A 263 16.21 22.39 -5.34
C SER A 263 15.28 21.74 -6.36
N ASN A 264 15.34 20.42 -6.46
CA ASN A 264 14.40 19.63 -7.26
C ASN A 264 13.32 19.03 -6.36
N PHE A 265 12.89 19.68 -5.28
CA PHE A 265 11.87 19.14 -4.40
C PHE A 265 11.01 20.24 -3.80
N VAL A 266 9.78 19.90 -3.44
CA VAL A 266 8.85 20.80 -2.76
C VAL A 266 8.76 20.39 -1.28
N ILE A 267 8.39 21.28 -0.38
CA ILE A 267 8.23 21.01 1.05
C ILE A 267 6.83 21.41 1.46
N GLY A 268 6.07 20.50 2.05
CA GLY A 268 4.72 20.76 2.54
C GLY A 268 4.68 21.10 4.02
N SER A 269 3.76 21.99 4.39
CA SER A 269 3.53 22.42 5.79
C SER A 269 2.57 21.51 6.57
N HIS A 270 1.89 20.55 5.92
CA HIS A 270 0.83 19.76 6.54
C HIS A 270 1.27 18.35 7.00
N SER A 271 1.27 18.18 8.34
CA SER A 271 1.22 16.93 9.12
C SER A 271 2.40 15.95 9.04
N LYS A 272 2.78 15.38 10.20
CA LYS A 272 3.75 14.29 10.35
C LYS A 272 3.43 13.00 9.54
N ASN A 273 2.23 12.88 8.96
CA ASN A 273 1.69 11.67 8.33
C ASN A 273 1.07 11.86 6.94
N ALA A 274 0.82 13.09 6.48
CA ALA A 274 0.71 13.35 5.06
C ALA A 274 2.14 13.42 4.56
N ASN A 275 2.45 12.73 3.48
CA ASN A 275 3.73 12.88 2.82
C ASN A 275 3.89 14.39 2.55
N GLY A 276 4.74 15.08 3.33
CA GLY A 276 5.29 16.35 2.88
C GLY A 276 5.74 16.09 1.45
N LEU A 277 5.33 16.93 0.51
CA LEU A 277 5.55 16.67 -0.91
C LEU A 277 7.04 16.80 -1.27
N TYR A 278 7.89 15.95 -0.69
CA TYR A 278 9.30 15.77 -1.00
C TYR A 278 9.41 15.22 -2.43
N PHE A 279 9.24 16.08 -3.42
CA PHE A 279 9.42 15.69 -4.81
C PHE A 279 10.89 15.63 -5.20
N GLY A 280 11.79 15.15 -4.35
CA GLY A 280 13.09 14.73 -4.87
C GLY A 280 12.88 13.54 -5.80
N GLU A 281 13.81 13.26 -6.71
CA GLU A 281 13.93 11.95 -7.36
C GLU A 281 14.27 10.85 -6.34
N GLN A 282 13.52 10.75 -5.23
CA GLN A 282 13.50 9.57 -4.41
C GLN A 282 12.74 8.53 -5.22
N ILE A 283 13.51 7.68 -5.90
CA ILE A 283 12.99 6.45 -6.50
C ILE A 283 12.29 5.69 -5.37
N GLU A 284 10.97 5.82 -5.24
CA GLU A 284 10.20 5.04 -4.27
C GLU A 284 10.28 3.57 -4.69
N LEU A 285 11.06 2.80 -3.95
CA LEU A 285 11.17 1.36 -4.17
C LEU A 285 10.03 0.66 -3.44
N ASN A 286 9.15 -0.06 -4.14
CA ASN A 286 8.11 -0.87 -3.48
C ASN A 286 8.68 -1.77 -2.37
N LEU A 287 9.86 -2.37 -2.59
CA LEU A 287 10.51 -3.24 -1.59
C LEU A 287 11.08 -2.51 -0.36
N SER A 288 11.08 -1.18 -0.32
CA SER A 288 11.38 -0.43 0.92
C SER A 288 10.17 -0.38 1.86
N LYS A 289 8.96 -0.49 1.31
CA LYS A 289 7.69 -0.43 2.05
C LYS A 289 7.39 -1.78 2.72
N GLN A 290 6.99 -1.74 3.99
CA GLN A 290 6.80 -2.93 4.83
C GLN A 290 5.68 -3.85 4.31
N GLU A 291 4.70 -3.31 3.61
CA GLU A 291 3.57 -4.03 3.03
C GLU A 291 4.04 -4.99 1.93
N TYR A 292 4.89 -4.50 1.01
CA TYR A 292 5.44 -5.32 -0.07
C TYR A 292 6.42 -6.36 0.45
N ARG A 293 7.21 -6.03 1.48
CA ARG A 293 8.05 -7.00 2.19
C ARG A 293 7.22 -8.12 2.85
N SER A 294 6.07 -7.76 3.44
CA SER A 294 5.14 -8.73 4.02
C SER A 294 4.54 -9.64 2.94
N GLN A 295 4.11 -9.07 1.81
CA GLN A 295 3.59 -9.83 0.66
C GLN A 295 4.63 -10.79 0.10
N LYS A 296 5.87 -10.32 -0.08
CA LYS A 296 7.01 -11.15 -0.49
C LYS A 296 7.24 -12.31 0.46
N ARG A 297 7.29 -12.03 1.76
CA ARG A 297 7.53 -13.06 2.78
C ARG A 297 6.43 -14.12 2.79
N ILE A 298 5.18 -13.72 2.62
CA ILE A 298 4.06 -14.67 2.60
C ILE A 298 4.03 -15.47 1.30
N PHE A 299 4.36 -14.88 0.15
CA PHE A 299 4.59 -15.64 -1.07
C PHE A 299 5.70 -16.68 -0.85
N ASP A 300 6.82 -16.27 -0.25
CA ASP A 300 7.94 -17.15 0.05
C ASP A 300 7.55 -18.35 0.91
N VAL A 301 6.86 -18.09 2.01
CA VAL A 301 6.38 -19.13 2.94
C VAL A 301 5.32 -20.02 2.28
N SER A 302 4.37 -19.44 1.56
CA SER A 302 3.29 -20.20 0.92
C SER A 302 3.84 -21.17 -0.13
N LEU A 303 4.75 -20.71 -0.97
CA LEU A 303 5.36 -21.57 -1.99
C LEU A 303 6.26 -22.64 -1.36
N ALA A 304 6.95 -22.34 -0.25
CA ALA A 304 7.74 -23.35 0.48
C ALA A 304 6.86 -24.43 1.12
N ILE A 305 5.71 -24.06 1.70
CA ILE A 305 4.75 -25.03 2.24
C ILE A 305 4.20 -25.92 1.13
N ILE A 306 3.79 -25.33 0.00
CA ILE A 306 3.30 -26.08 -1.18
C ILE A 306 4.39 -27.04 -1.67
N ALA A 307 5.64 -26.57 -1.76
CA ALA A 307 6.76 -27.39 -2.21
C ALA A 307 7.06 -28.56 -1.26
N MET A 308 6.89 -28.39 0.05
CA MET A 308 7.03 -29.48 1.03
C MET A 308 5.89 -30.48 0.95
N LEU A 309 4.64 -30.02 0.88
CA LEU A 309 3.46 -30.89 0.80
C LEU A 309 3.46 -31.73 -0.47
N LEU A 310 3.89 -31.16 -1.60
CA LEU A 310 3.98 -31.84 -2.89
C LEU A 310 5.38 -32.41 -3.16
N SER A 311 6.24 -32.52 -2.13
CA SER A 311 7.64 -32.92 -2.28
C SER A 311 7.87 -34.24 -3.03
N PRO A 312 7.13 -35.35 -2.81
CA PRO A 312 7.39 -36.58 -3.56
C PRO A 312 7.18 -36.37 -5.06
N MET A 313 6.12 -35.65 -5.46
CA MET A 313 5.82 -35.36 -6.86
C MET A 313 6.79 -34.32 -7.47
N LEU A 314 7.10 -33.25 -6.74
CA LEU A 314 7.97 -32.16 -7.22
C LEU A 314 9.45 -32.54 -7.27
N SER A 315 9.87 -33.55 -6.51
CA SER A 315 11.26 -34.03 -6.53
C SER A 315 11.64 -34.72 -7.84
N MET A 316 10.66 -35.24 -8.58
CA MET A 316 10.85 -35.94 -9.85
C MET A 316 11.12 -35.00 -11.04
N ILE A 317 10.75 -33.73 -10.93
CA ILE A 317 10.94 -32.72 -11.99
C ILE A 317 12.17 -31.86 -11.64
N PRO A 318 13.19 -31.76 -12.52
CA PRO A 318 14.44 -31.05 -12.22
C PRO A 318 14.26 -29.59 -11.80
N LEU A 319 13.29 -28.89 -12.40
CA LEU A 319 12.98 -27.50 -12.11
C LEU A 319 12.47 -27.31 -10.68
N THR A 320 11.54 -28.15 -10.24
CA THR A 320 10.88 -28.02 -8.92
C THR A 320 11.65 -28.72 -7.81
N ARG A 321 12.65 -29.55 -8.14
CA ARG A 321 13.59 -30.12 -7.16
C ARG A 321 14.33 -29.04 -6.38
N LYS A 322 14.68 -27.91 -7.03
CA LYS A 322 15.27 -26.74 -6.35
C LYS A 322 14.33 -26.16 -5.29
N TRP A 323 13.02 -26.23 -5.51
CA TRP A 323 12.03 -25.73 -4.55
C TRP A 323 12.05 -26.59 -3.29
N VAL A 324 11.97 -27.92 -3.44
CA VAL A 324 12.01 -28.85 -2.30
C VAL A 324 13.28 -28.65 -1.47
N LEU A 325 14.45 -28.61 -2.12
CA LEU A 325 15.75 -28.47 -1.44
C LEU A 325 15.90 -27.15 -0.66
N ASN A 326 15.30 -26.06 -1.14
CA ASN A 326 15.43 -24.74 -0.49
C ASN A 326 14.24 -24.37 0.41
N SER A 327 13.17 -25.16 0.43
CA SER A 327 11.93 -24.85 1.17
C SER A 327 12.18 -24.59 2.66
N VAL A 328 12.99 -25.43 3.31
CA VAL A 328 13.34 -25.26 4.74
C VAL A 328 14.13 -23.96 4.97
N ALA A 329 15.10 -23.65 4.10
CA ALA A 329 15.89 -22.42 4.21
C ALA A 329 15.05 -21.16 3.98
N VAL A 330 14.05 -21.24 3.09
CA VAL A 330 13.08 -20.18 2.85
C VAL A 330 12.15 -20.01 4.06
N LEU A 331 11.62 -21.10 4.63
CA LEU A 331 10.78 -21.04 5.84
C LEU A 331 11.52 -20.44 7.04
N LEU A 332 12.79 -20.78 7.22
CA LEU A 332 13.64 -20.20 8.28
C LEU A 332 14.07 -18.74 8.01
N GLY A 333 13.74 -18.18 6.84
CA GLY A 333 14.07 -16.78 6.50
C GLY A 333 15.53 -16.56 6.09
N LYS A 334 16.33 -17.63 5.97
CA LYS A 334 17.71 -17.56 5.48
C LYS A 334 17.77 -17.28 3.98
N LYS A 335 16.74 -17.71 3.23
CA LYS A 335 16.58 -17.45 1.80
C LYS A 335 15.20 -16.87 1.46
N THR A 336 15.12 -16.24 0.29
CA THR A 336 13.88 -15.89 -0.41
C THR A 336 13.86 -16.59 -1.76
N TRP A 337 12.71 -16.77 -2.41
CA TRP A 337 12.70 -17.41 -3.73
C TRP A 337 13.42 -16.56 -4.77
N VAL A 338 13.24 -15.25 -4.73
CA VAL A 338 13.80 -14.33 -5.73
C VAL A 338 14.55 -13.22 -5.01
N SER A 339 15.80 -13.01 -5.35
CA SER A 339 16.61 -11.90 -4.83
C SER A 339 17.33 -11.18 -5.97
N TYR A 340 18.10 -10.15 -5.61
CA TYR A 340 18.87 -9.39 -6.58
C TYR A 340 19.98 -10.24 -7.21
N SER A 341 20.34 -9.88 -8.45
CA SER A 341 21.39 -10.55 -9.22
C SER A 341 22.78 -9.95 -8.98
N SER A 342 22.84 -8.64 -8.72
CA SER A 342 24.07 -7.91 -8.48
C SER A 342 24.39 -7.76 -6.99
N ASN A 343 25.68 -7.77 -6.65
CA ASN A 343 26.17 -7.50 -5.29
C ASN A 343 26.14 -5.99 -4.92
N ALA A 344 25.62 -5.12 -5.80
CA ALA A 344 25.51 -3.67 -5.57
C ALA A 344 24.34 -3.36 -4.61
N ILE A 345 24.47 -3.82 -3.37
CA ILE A 345 23.45 -3.80 -2.32
C ILE A 345 23.25 -2.38 -1.73
N ASP A 346 24.22 -1.47 -1.90
CA ASP A 346 24.29 -0.23 -1.11
C ASP A 346 23.14 0.76 -1.36
N LYS A 347 22.47 0.69 -2.52
CA LYS A 347 21.34 1.59 -2.87
C LYS A 347 19.97 0.90 -2.85
N LEU A 348 19.89 -0.41 -2.62
CA LEU A 348 18.65 -1.18 -2.67
C LEU A 348 18.25 -1.75 -1.30
N PRO A 349 16.94 -1.95 -1.03
CA PRO A 349 16.47 -2.55 0.20
C PRO A 349 17.04 -3.95 0.37
N LYS A 350 17.79 -4.21 1.46
CA LYS A 350 18.41 -5.51 1.72
C LYS A 350 17.40 -6.65 1.67
N LEU A 351 17.69 -7.67 0.86
CA LEU A 351 16.97 -8.94 0.76
C LEU A 351 17.88 -10.09 1.17
N SER A 352 17.30 -11.18 1.71
CA SER A 352 18.05 -12.42 1.93
C SER A 352 18.52 -13.03 0.60
N ALA A 353 19.42 -14.01 0.66
CA ALA A 353 19.91 -14.71 -0.52
C ALA A 353 18.74 -15.36 -1.30
N GLY A 354 18.75 -15.19 -2.63
CA GLY A 354 17.73 -15.73 -3.54
C GLY A 354 18.02 -17.17 -3.95
N VAL A 355 16.98 -17.97 -4.14
CA VAL A 355 17.09 -19.24 -4.88
C VAL A 355 17.21 -18.97 -6.39
N TYR A 356 16.46 -17.97 -6.85
CA TYR A 356 16.48 -17.37 -8.17
C TYR A 356 16.90 -15.91 -8.07
N ASN A 357 17.34 -15.35 -9.20
CA ASN A 357 17.72 -13.95 -9.30
C ASN A 357 16.85 -13.24 -10.36
N THR A 358 16.86 -11.91 -10.34
CA THR A 358 16.16 -11.04 -11.30
C THR A 358 16.71 -11.15 -12.73
N ALA A 359 17.96 -11.59 -12.88
CA ALA A 359 18.69 -11.75 -14.14
C ALA A 359 18.37 -13.07 -14.87
N TYR A 360 17.32 -13.79 -14.47
CA TYR A 360 16.97 -15.12 -15.01
C TYR A 360 16.74 -15.19 -16.54
N LEU A 361 16.54 -14.05 -17.22
CA LEU A 361 16.40 -13.96 -18.68
C LEU A 361 17.69 -13.55 -19.41
N LEU A 362 18.72 -13.12 -18.70
CA LEU A 362 19.99 -12.72 -19.31
C LEU A 362 20.79 -13.98 -19.69
N ARG A 363 20.97 -14.20 -21.00
CA ARG A 363 21.79 -15.29 -21.54
C ARG A 363 23.28 -15.01 -21.40
N GLU A 364 23.66 -13.74 -21.45
CA GLU A 364 25.04 -13.27 -21.28
C GLU A 364 25.15 -12.38 -20.03
N PRO A 365 26.24 -12.52 -19.24
CA PRO A 365 26.43 -11.72 -18.04
C PRO A 365 26.70 -10.27 -18.43
N ASN A 366 25.73 -9.39 -18.15
CA ASN A 366 25.89 -7.95 -18.27
C ASN A 366 25.48 -7.28 -16.96
N GLU A 367 26.47 -6.75 -16.25
CA GLU A 367 26.29 -6.18 -14.90
C GLU A 367 25.37 -4.95 -14.91
N LEU A 368 25.42 -4.12 -15.94
CA LEU A 368 24.59 -2.93 -16.06
C LEU A 368 23.11 -3.31 -16.25
N PHE A 369 22.82 -4.28 -17.12
CA PHE A 369 21.46 -4.78 -17.30
C PHE A 369 20.95 -5.50 -16.04
N ALA A 370 21.80 -6.28 -15.37
CA ALA A 370 21.48 -6.94 -14.11
C ALA A 370 21.08 -5.92 -13.02
N GLN A 371 21.84 -4.83 -12.88
CA GLN A 371 21.52 -3.73 -11.96
C GLN A 371 20.21 -3.03 -12.30
N ASN A 372 19.96 -2.77 -13.60
CA ASN A 372 18.70 -2.17 -14.05
C ASN A 372 17.50 -3.09 -13.74
N LEU A 373 17.64 -4.41 -13.90
CA LEU A 373 16.61 -5.39 -13.55
C LEU A 373 16.38 -5.43 -12.03
N ASP A 374 17.44 -5.36 -11.21
CA ASP A 374 17.35 -5.27 -9.75
C ASP A 374 16.59 -4.01 -9.31
N GLN A 375 16.90 -2.87 -9.92
CA GLN A 375 16.22 -1.60 -9.64
C GLN A 375 14.76 -1.63 -10.07
N LEU A 376 14.45 -2.19 -11.25
CA LEU A 376 13.07 -2.36 -11.73
C LEU A 376 12.27 -3.30 -10.82
N TYR A 377 12.89 -4.39 -10.38
CA TYR A 377 12.29 -5.32 -9.43
C TYR A 377 12.01 -4.64 -8.09
N ALA A 378 12.97 -3.91 -7.53
CA ALA A 378 12.79 -3.17 -6.28
C ALA A 378 11.74 -2.07 -6.39
N LYS A 379 11.70 -1.34 -7.52
CA LYS A 379 10.77 -0.26 -7.81
C LYS A 379 9.34 -0.75 -7.97
N ASN A 380 9.14 -1.76 -8.81
CA ASN A 380 7.82 -2.19 -9.26
C ASN A 380 7.36 -3.52 -8.66
N TYR A 381 7.96 -3.95 -7.55
CA TYR A 381 7.70 -5.26 -6.97
C TYR A 381 6.20 -5.57 -6.85
N GLY A 382 5.85 -6.76 -7.31
CA GLY A 382 4.57 -7.42 -7.10
C GLY A 382 4.73 -8.93 -7.21
N VAL A 383 3.85 -9.68 -6.56
CA VAL A 383 3.94 -11.16 -6.46
C VAL A 383 4.04 -11.85 -7.83
N LEU A 384 3.40 -11.28 -8.86
CA LEU A 384 3.49 -11.79 -10.23
C LEU A 384 4.93 -11.78 -10.80
N MET A 385 5.78 -10.85 -10.38
CA MET A 385 7.18 -10.84 -10.79
C MET A 385 7.93 -12.03 -10.20
N ASP A 386 7.67 -12.36 -8.93
CA ASP A 386 8.26 -13.54 -8.29
C ASP A 386 7.79 -14.83 -8.95
N ILE A 387 6.49 -14.93 -9.26
CA ILE A 387 5.94 -16.09 -9.99
C ILE A 387 6.64 -16.27 -11.34
N ARG A 388 6.86 -15.19 -12.10
CA ARG A 388 7.57 -15.25 -13.39
C ARG A 388 9.02 -15.68 -13.23
N ALA A 389 9.73 -15.12 -12.26
CA ALA A 389 11.14 -15.47 -12.02
C ALA A 389 11.29 -16.93 -11.59
N VAL A 390 10.40 -17.44 -10.75
CA VAL A 390 10.43 -18.84 -10.27
C VAL A 390 10.01 -19.86 -11.34
N THR A 391 9.17 -19.47 -12.30
CA THR A 391 8.69 -20.36 -13.37
C THR A 391 9.58 -20.36 -14.61
N LYS A 392 10.27 -19.25 -14.89
CA LYS A 392 11.10 -19.09 -16.10
C LYS A 392 12.61 -19.16 -15.81
N GLY A 393 13.04 -18.95 -14.57
CA GLY A 393 14.41 -19.19 -14.11
C GLY A 393 14.58 -20.61 -13.61
#